data_AF-A0AAU7EER5-F1
#
_entry.id   AF-A0AAU7EER5-F1
#
_cell.length_a   1.000
_cell.length_b   1.000
_cell.length_c   1.000
_cell.angle_alpha   90.00
_cell.angle_beta   90.00
_cell.angle_gamma   90.00
#
_symmetry.space_group_name_H-M   'P 1'
#
loop_
_entity.id
_entity.type
_entity.pdbx_description
1 polymer ?
#
loop_
_entity_poly.entity_id
_entity_poly.type
_entity_poly.pdbx_seq_one_letter_code
_entity_poly.pdbx_strand_id
1 'polypeptide(L)'
;MSTDKEKNITKEDTAELKSKNTFQKIWSDSVFSKLIATGIIFLLPFFSALVYKLLEGKSVKEFLKDIFHYEIKLYILLLLSLLLILGYFVYLKFFKKKNDYQKEFLSQKIGNYRFGDLNNILLTTYKEIPNHLQFKIGLKELDLLTLFKLFMPQFSFGVGWNDQAEYSDFLHYQLGPDLIAYELCEKKPSLDNNTPGNINTFDIVTSENGFKFFALLESIDRLENRESYEKEFAENQKKKDDISDKRKASVQHSI
;
A
#
# COMPACT_ATOMS: atom_id res chain seq x y z
N MET A 1 17.32 -2.67 14.77
CA MET A 1 15.88 -2.81 14.46
C MET A 1 15.32 -1.40 14.41
N SER A 2 15.14 -0.84 13.21
CA SER A 2 14.49 0.47 13.08
C SER A 2 13.04 0.31 13.46
N THR A 3 12.59 1.08 14.45
CA THR A 3 11.17 1.32 14.70
C THR A 3 10.67 2.26 13.62
N ASP A 4 10.58 1.75 12.39
CA ASP A 4 9.83 2.46 11.35
C ASP A 4 8.35 2.33 11.73
N LYS A 5 7.79 3.48 12.13
CA LYS A 5 6.40 3.63 12.50
C LYS A 5 5.55 3.10 11.34
N GLU A 6 4.94 1.93 11.51
CA GLU A 6 3.89 1.43 10.62
C GLU A 6 2.89 2.56 10.41
N LYS A 7 2.83 3.05 9.18
CA LYS A 7 2.10 4.26 8.84
C LYS A 7 0.62 3.90 8.78
N ASN A 8 -0.06 4.19 9.88
CA ASN A 8 -1.51 4.03 10.04
C ASN A 8 -2.22 4.73 8.87
N ILE A 9 -2.88 3.99 7.97
CA ILE A 9 -3.60 4.57 6.83
C ILE A 9 -4.91 5.12 7.38
N THR A 10 -4.87 6.37 7.83
CA THR A 10 -5.92 6.99 8.64
C THR A 10 -7.30 7.01 7.94
N LYS A 11 -8.37 7.12 8.74
CA LYS A 11 -9.71 7.45 8.23
C LYS A 11 -9.70 8.73 7.38
N GLU A 12 -8.75 9.64 7.63
CA GLU A 12 -8.50 10.83 6.82
C GLU A 12 -8.04 10.48 5.40
N ASP A 13 -7.12 9.54 5.21
CA ASP A 13 -6.71 9.06 3.87
C ASP A 13 -7.89 8.45 3.10
N THR A 14 -8.77 7.74 3.81
CA THR A 14 -9.98 7.13 3.24
C THR A 14 -11.03 8.20 2.85
N ALA A 15 -11.17 9.24 3.66
CA ALA A 15 -12.04 10.39 3.39
C ALA A 15 -11.47 11.29 2.28
N GLU A 16 -10.14 11.49 2.25
CA GLU A 16 -9.40 12.20 1.20
C GLU A 16 -9.52 11.47 -0.13
N LEU A 17 -9.53 10.14 -0.14
CA LEU A 17 -9.81 9.37 -1.35
C LEU A 17 -11.25 9.53 -1.81
N LYS A 18 -12.22 9.62 -0.89
CA LYS A 18 -13.62 9.94 -1.23
C LYS A 18 -13.73 11.33 -1.87
N SER A 19 -13.02 12.34 -1.35
CA SER A 19 -12.99 13.70 -1.90
C SER A 19 -12.23 13.78 -3.22
N LYS A 20 -11.07 13.12 -3.33
CA LYS A 20 -10.32 12.92 -4.60
C LYS A 20 -11.17 12.22 -5.64
N ASN A 21 -12.02 11.26 -5.25
CA ASN A 21 -12.94 10.59 -6.16
C ASN A 21 -14.06 11.53 -6.64
N THR A 22 -14.42 12.56 -5.86
CA THR A 22 -15.35 13.62 -6.28
C THR A 22 -14.69 14.60 -7.24
N PHE A 23 -13.47 15.05 -6.95
CA PHE A 23 -12.66 15.87 -7.88
C PHE A 23 -12.37 15.13 -9.19
N GLN A 24 -12.01 13.85 -9.12
CA GLN A 24 -11.79 13.02 -10.29
C GLN A 24 -13.10 12.83 -11.07
N LYS A 25 -14.25 12.72 -10.40
CA LYS A 25 -15.58 12.75 -11.04
C LYS A 25 -15.82 14.05 -11.82
N ILE A 26 -15.59 15.20 -11.17
CA ILE A 26 -15.73 16.53 -11.76
C ILE A 26 -14.77 16.70 -12.95
N TRP A 27 -13.56 16.16 -12.84
CA TRP A 27 -12.55 16.21 -13.90
C TRP A 27 -12.79 15.21 -15.04
N SER A 28 -13.46 14.09 -14.77
CA SER A 28 -13.83 13.09 -15.77
C SER A 28 -15.14 13.45 -16.50
N ASP A 29 -15.92 14.37 -15.94
CA ASP A 29 -17.11 14.89 -16.57
C ASP A 29 -16.70 15.75 -17.77
N SER A 30 -17.19 15.37 -18.96
CA SER A 30 -16.92 16.04 -20.24
C SER A 30 -17.27 17.53 -20.22
N VAL A 31 -18.27 17.93 -19.43
CA VAL A 31 -18.72 19.34 -19.36
C VAL A 31 -17.83 20.13 -18.41
N PHE A 32 -17.63 19.64 -17.19
CA PHE A 32 -16.85 20.34 -16.18
C PHE A 32 -15.35 20.38 -16.51
N SER A 33 -14.80 19.32 -17.10
CA SER A 33 -13.40 19.31 -17.56
C SER A 33 -13.12 20.38 -18.61
N LYS A 34 -14.03 20.58 -19.57
CA LYS A 34 -13.94 21.66 -20.56
C LYS A 34 -14.05 23.03 -19.91
N LEU A 35 -15.00 23.22 -18.99
CA LEU A 35 -15.16 24.48 -18.25
C LEU A 35 -13.88 24.86 -17.50
N ILE A 36 -13.27 23.89 -16.80
CA ILE A 36 -12.03 24.12 -16.05
C ILE A 36 -10.86 24.37 -16.99
N ALA A 37 -10.73 23.60 -18.08
CA ALA A 37 -9.69 23.81 -19.08
C ALA A 37 -9.80 25.21 -19.72
N THR A 38 -11.01 25.65 -20.08
CA THR A 38 -11.27 27.00 -20.58
C THR A 38 -10.92 28.06 -19.53
N GLY A 39 -11.25 27.84 -18.25
CA GLY A 39 -10.86 28.73 -17.16
C GLY A 39 -9.35 28.85 -16.99
N ILE A 40 -8.62 27.73 -17.08
CA ILE A 40 -7.15 27.73 -17.01
C ILE A 40 -6.54 28.47 -18.20
N ILE A 41 -7.04 28.24 -19.42
CA ILE A 41 -6.58 28.95 -20.63
C ILE A 41 -6.84 30.46 -20.50
N PHE A 42 -7.98 30.85 -19.93
CA PHE A 42 -8.33 32.25 -19.71
C PHE A 42 -7.47 32.91 -18.63
N LEU A 43 -7.03 32.17 -17.60
CA LEU A 43 -6.19 32.67 -16.50
C LEU A 43 -4.69 32.72 -16.84
N LEU A 44 -4.25 31.94 -17.83
CA LEU A 44 -2.84 31.82 -18.22
C LEU A 44 -2.16 33.16 -18.60
N PRO A 45 -2.81 34.05 -19.39
CA PRO A 45 -2.28 35.38 -19.70
C PRO A 45 -2.11 36.26 -18.44
N PHE A 46 -3.02 36.11 -17.49
CA PHE A 46 -3.03 36.86 -16.24
C PHE A 46 -1.87 36.46 -15.33
N PHE A 47 -1.63 35.15 -15.20
CA PHE A 47 -0.47 34.61 -14.50
C PHE A 47 0.84 35.04 -15.16
N SER A 48 0.92 35.01 -16.49
CA SER A 48 2.09 35.46 -17.24
C SER A 48 2.42 36.93 -16.96
N ALA A 49 1.42 37.81 -17.02
CA ALA A 49 1.58 39.23 -16.74
C ALA A 49 1.96 39.51 -15.27
N LEU A 50 1.41 38.75 -14.32
CA LEU A 50 1.74 38.83 -12.89
C LEU A 50 3.20 38.44 -12.62
N VAL A 51 3.67 37.31 -13.18
CA VAL A 51 5.07 36.85 -13.04
C VAL A 51 6.03 37.88 -13.63
N TYR A 52 5.72 38.45 -14.80
CA TYR A 52 6.55 39.48 -15.41
C TYR A 52 6.69 40.73 -14.53
N LYS A 53 5.62 41.15 -13.82
CA LYS A 53 5.67 42.31 -12.93
C LYS A 53 6.43 42.08 -11.64
N LEU A 54 6.33 40.88 -11.07
CA LEU A 54 7.16 40.48 -9.94
C LEU A 54 8.65 40.51 -10.32
N LEU A 55 9.00 40.10 -11.54
CA LEU A 55 10.36 40.19 -12.05
C LEU A 55 10.82 41.64 -12.31
N GLU A 56 9.92 42.55 -12.70
CA GLU A 56 10.21 44.00 -12.81
C GLU A 56 10.26 44.71 -11.44
N GLY A 57 9.99 44.02 -10.33
CA GLY A 57 9.98 44.61 -8.98
C GLY A 57 8.78 45.53 -8.70
N LYS A 58 7.75 45.49 -9.54
CA LYS A 58 6.52 46.31 -9.39
C LYS A 58 5.54 45.66 -8.40
N SER A 59 4.79 46.47 -7.67
CA SER A 59 3.87 45.95 -6.65
C SER A 59 2.60 45.35 -7.27
N VAL A 60 1.98 44.38 -6.58
CA VAL A 60 0.72 43.74 -7.01
C VAL A 60 -0.42 44.75 -7.20
N LYS A 61 -0.41 45.87 -6.44
CA LYS A 61 -1.40 46.95 -6.61
C LYS A 61 -1.27 47.68 -7.93
N GLU A 62 -0.05 47.87 -8.43
CA GLU A 62 0.19 48.50 -9.74
C GLU A 62 -0.19 47.55 -10.89
N PHE A 63 0.03 46.25 -10.71
CA PHE A 63 -0.46 45.23 -11.64
C PHE A 63 -1.99 45.27 -11.81
N LEU A 64 -2.74 45.37 -10.70
CA LEU A 64 -4.21 45.42 -10.75
C LEU A 64 -4.75 46.68 -11.44
N LYS A 65 -4.02 47.80 -11.36
CA LYS A 65 -4.43 49.08 -11.96
C LYS A 65 -4.32 49.07 -13.48
N ASP A 66 -3.34 48.35 -14.02
CA ASP A 66 -2.99 48.38 -15.45
C ASP A 66 -3.38 47.10 -16.20
N ILE A 67 -4.21 46.26 -15.58
CA ILE A 67 -4.48 44.87 -15.98
C ILE A 67 -4.97 44.70 -17.43
N PHE A 68 -5.69 45.71 -17.94
CA PHE A 68 -6.27 45.72 -19.29
C PHE A 68 -5.32 46.25 -20.37
N HIS A 69 -4.17 46.82 -19.98
CA HIS A 69 -3.22 47.47 -20.90
C HIS A 69 -1.94 46.65 -21.11
N TYR A 70 -1.88 45.42 -20.61
CA TYR A 70 -0.65 44.64 -20.63
C TYR A 70 -0.44 43.84 -21.90
N GLU A 71 0.75 44.02 -22.47
CA GLU A 71 1.29 43.17 -23.52
C GLU A 71 1.73 41.83 -22.92
N ILE A 72 1.01 40.77 -23.28
CA ILE A 72 1.35 39.40 -22.88
C ILE A 72 2.55 38.95 -23.70
N LYS A 73 3.71 38.81 -23.05
CA LYS A 73 4.92 38.34 -23.73
C LYS A 73 4.82 36.83 -23.98
N LEU A 74 4.70 36.44 -25.25
CA LEU A 74 4.48 35.06 -25.71
C LEU A 74 5.51 34.07 -25.14
N TYR A 75 6.78 34.48 -25.00
CA TYR A 75 7.85 33.61 -24.48
C TYR A 75 7.64 33.20 -23.02
N ILE A 76 7.01 34.04 -22.19
CA ILE A 76 6.70 33.71 -20.79
C ILE A 76 5.61 32.65 -20.73
N LEU A 77 4.63 32.75 -21.63
CA LEU A 77 3.53 31.81 -21.76
C LEU A 77 4.01 30.43 -22.23
N LEU A 78 4.94 30.40 -23.19
CA LEU A 78 5.63 29.18 -23.64
C LEU A 78 6.46 28.54 -22.52
N LEU A 79 7.21 29.35 -21.75
CA LEU A 79 8.00 28.86 -20.62
C LEU A 79 7.12 28.23 -19.53
N LEU A 80 6.00 28.88 -19.18
CA LEU A 80 5.05 28.37 -18.19
C LEU A 80 4.45 27.03 -18.65
N SER A 81 4.06 26.95 -19.94
CA SER A 81 3.55 25.72 -20.54
C SER A 81 4.57 24.58 -20.50
N LEU A 82 5.84 24.88 -20.84
CA LEU A 82 6.94 23.90 -20.77
C LEU A 82 7.14 23.38 -19.34
N LEU A 83 7.14 24.28 -18.34
CA LEU A 83 7.26 23.90 -16.93
C LEU A 83 6.12 23.00 -16.46
N LEU A 84 4.87 23.30 -16.87
CA LEU A 84 3.71 22.47 -16.54
C LEU A 84 3.82 21.07 -17.15
N ILE A 85 4.28 20.95 -18.41
CA ILE A 85 4.51 19.67 -19.08
C ILE A 85 5.60 18.88 -18.34
N LEU A 86 6.70 19.53 -17.98
CA LEU A 86 7.81 18.89 -17.28
C LEU A 86 7.37 18.38 -15.91
N GLY A 87 6.64 19.21 -15.15
CA GLY A 87 6.08 18.84 -13.86
C GLY A 87 5.10 17.67 -13.96
N TYR A 88 4.25 17.64 -14.98
CA TYR A 88 3.35 16.52 -15.25
C TYR A 88 4.11 15.22 -15.58
N PHE A 89 5.20 15.30 -16.34
CA PHE A 89 6.02 14.13 -16.67
C PHE A 89 6.70 13.55 -15.42
N VAL A 90 7.24 14.39 -14.55
CA VAL A 90 7.79 13.99 -13.24
C VAL A 90 6.71 13.34 -12.39
N TYR A 91 5.51 13.94 -12.33
CA TYR A 91 4.37 13.36 -11.61
C TYR A 91 4.02 11.96 -12.11
N LEU A 92 3.92 11.77 -13.43
CA LEU A 92 3.63 10.46 -14.03
C LEU A 92 4.72 9.42 -13.70
N LYS A 93 5.99 9.82 -13.80
CA LYS A 93 7.13 8.91 -13.62
C LYS A 93 7.25 8.40 -12.19
N PHE A 94 7.02 9.28 -11.20
CA PHE A 94 7.29 8.95 -9.79
C PHE A 94 6.04 8.64 -8.98
N PHE A 95 4.90 9.28 -9.25
CA PHE A 95 3.75 9.25 -8.34
C PHE A 95 2.57 8.44 -8.87
N LYS A 96 2.42 8.26 -10.20
CA LYS A 96 1.27 7.53 -10.77
C LYS A 96 1.18 6.09 -10.28
N LYS A 97 2.28 5.34 -10.38
CA LYS A 97 2.31 3.92 -9.98
C LYS A 97 1.93 3.76 -8.51
N LYS A 98 2.52 4.55 -7.61
CA LYS A 98 2.22 4.50 -6.17
C LYS A 98 0.74 4.80 -5.88
N ASN A 99 0.18 5.84 -6.50
CA ASN A 99 -1.22 6.21 -6.32
C ASN A 99 -2.19 5.14 -6.85
N ASP A 100 -1.88 4.49 -7.97
CA ASP A 100 -2.77 3.49 -8.57
C ASP A 100 -2.88 2.25 -7.66
N TYR A 101 -1.77 1.74 -7.12
CA TYR A 101 -1.79 0.61 -6.17
C TYR A 101 -2.48 0.95 -4.84
N GLN A 102 -2.23 2.13 -4.29
CA GLN A 102 -2.93 2.58 -3.08
C GLN A 102 -4.44 2.71 -3.31
N LYS A 103 -4.86 3.24 -4.46
CA LYS A 103 -6.28 3.29 -4.84
C LYS A 103 -6.89 1.91 -5.01
N GLU A 104 -6.17 0.98 -5.63
CA GLU A 104 -6.62 -0.39 -5.82
C GLU A 104 -6.87 -1.07 -4.47
N PHE A 105 -5.89 -1.02 -3.55
CA PHE A 105 -6.05 -1.52 -2.19
C PHE A 105 -7.24 -0.88 -1.49
N LEU A 106 -7.32 0.45 -1.45
CA LEU A 106 -8.34 1.15 -0.67
C LEU A 106 -9.77 1.01 -1.23
N SER A 107 -9.89 0.71 -2.52
CA SER A 107 -11.20 0.51 -3.17
C SER A 107 -11.68 -0.93 -3.18
N GLN A 108 -10.79 -1.90 -2.99
CA GLN A 108 -11.15 -3.30 -3.05
C GLN A 108 -12.00 -3.70 -1.82
N LYS A 109 -13.04 -4.49 -2.08
CA LYS A 109 -13.96 -5.01 -1.06
C LYS A 109 -13.65 -6.47 -0.70
N ILE A 110 -13.85 -6.79 0.57
CA ILE A 110 -13.85 -8.13 1.17
C ILE A 110 -15.03 -8.19 2.12
N GLY A 111 -16.02 -9.04 1.82
CA GLY A 111 -17.30 -9.05 2.49
C GLY A 111 -17.94 -7.66 2.60
N ASN A 112 -18.12 -7.21 3.84
CA ASN A 112 -18.70 -5.91 4.18
C ASN A 112 -17.67 -4.78 4.31
N TYR A 113 -16.38 -5.06 4.17
CA TYR A 113 -15.28 -4.12 4.40
C TYR A 113 -14.59 -3.73 3.10
N ARG A 114 -13.99 -2.54 3.09
CA ARG A 114 -12.93 -2.20 2.12
C ARG A 114 -11.59 -2.56 2.73
N PHE A 115 -10.57 -2.84 1.94
CA PHE A 115 -9.29 -3.28 2.50
C PHE A 115 -8.65 -2.19 3.38
N GLY A 116 -8.84 -0.90 3.05
CA GLY A 116 -8.38 0.19 3.92
C GLY A 116 -9.04 0.18 5.29
N ASP A 117 -10.36 -0.02 5.33
CA ASP A 117 -11.12 -0.10 6.58
C ASP A 117 -10.73 -1.35 7.36
N LEU A 118 -10.59 -2.49 6.67
CA LEU A 118 -10.17 -3.74 7.28
C LEU A 118 -8.75 -3.64 7.85
N ASN A 119 -7.81 -3.07 7.11
CA ASN A 119 -6.45 -2.84 7.57
C ASN A 119 -6.41 -2.06 8.89
N ASN A 120 -7.22 -1.00 8.97
CA ASN A 120 -7.32 -0.20 10.19
C ASN A 120 -7.95 -0.97 11.35
N ILE A 121 -9.00 -1.76 11.08
CA ILE A 121 -9.62 -2.61 12.11
C ILE A 121 -8.58 -3.59 12.64
N LEU A 122 -7.82 -4.26 11.76
CA LEU A 122 -6.83 -5.25 12.15
C LEU A 122 -5.65 -4.62 12.93
N LEU A 123 -5.20 -3.43 12.55
CA LEU A 123 -4.15 -2.68 13.25
C LEU A 123 -4.58 -2.16 14.63
N THR A 124 -5.88 -1.94 14.84
CA THR A 124 -6.41 -1.37 16.09
C THR A 124 -7.03 -2.41 17.01
N THR A 125 -7.20 -3.64 16.52
CA THR A 125 -7.74 -4.75 17.30
C THR A 125 -6.58 -5.58 17.82
N TYR A 126 -6.39 -5.56 19.14
CA TYR A 126 -5.32 -6.30 19.81
C TYR A 126 -5.83 -7.60 20.39
N LYS A 127 -4.98 -8.63 20.38
CA LYS A 127 -5.25 -9.92 21.00
C LYS A 127 -4.14 -10.31 21.95
N GLU A 128 -4.52 -10.80 23.13
CA GLU A 128 -3.59 -11.32 24.10
C GLU A 128 -2.96 -12.61 23.59
N ILE A 129 -1.64 -12.68 23.71
CA ILE A 129 -0.85 -13.82 23.29
C ILE A 129 -0.75 -14.78 24.47
N PRO A 130 -1.03 -16.08 24.30
CA PRO A 130 -0.86 -17.06 25.35
C PRO A 130 0.56 -17.06 25.93
N ASN A 131 0.68 -17.25 27.25
CA ASN A 131 1.98 -17.19 27.95
C ASN A 131 3.08 -18.08 27.35
N HIS A 132 2.72 -19.25 26.82
CA HIS A 132 3.67 -20.16 26.17
C HIS A 132 4.26 -19.57 24.87
N LEU A 133 3.53 -18.68 24.20
CA LEU A 133 3.96 -17.99 22.99
C LEU A 133 4.66 -16.66 23.29
N GLN A 134 4.34 -16.01 24.41
CA GLN A 134 4.97 -14.76 24.84
C GLN A 134 6.49 -14.89 24.98
N PHE A 135 7.00 -16.05 25.42
CA PHE A 135 8.45 -16.25 25.54
C PHE A 135 9.18 -16.14 24.20
N LYS A 136 8.53 -16.55 23.09
CA LYS A 136 9.12 -16.49 21.74
C LYS A 136 8.89 -15.16 21.05
N ILE A 137 7.71 -14.58 21.23
CA ILE A 137 7.31 -13.34 20.57
C ILE A 137 7.81 -12.10 21.34
N GLY A 138 8.02 -12.23 22.65
CA GLY A 138 8.49 -11.16 23.53
C GLY A 138 7.44 -10.10 23.86
N LEU A 139 6.18 -10.30 23.43
CA LEU A 139 5.08 -9.36 23.60
C LEU A 139 3.88 -10.05 24.21
N LYS A 140 3.16 -9.33 25.08
CA LYS A 140 1.94 -9.82 25.74
C LYS A 140 0.72 -9.75 24.82
N GLU A 141 0.68 -8.76 23.95
CA GLU A 141 -0.40 -8.53 23.00
C GLU A 141 0.16 -8.09 21.65
N LEU A 142 -0.54 -8.42 20.59
CA LEU A 142 -0.25 -7.96 19.23
C LEU A 142 -1.55 -7.62 18.52
N ASP A 143 -1.48 -6.69 17.56
CA ASP A 143 -2.60 -6.39 16.70
C ASP A 143 -2.88 -7.56 15.74
N LEU A 144 -4.14 -7.68 15.29
CA LEU A 144 -4.56 -8.76 14.43
C LEU A 144 -3.86 -8.75 13.07
N LEU A 145 -3.42 -7.58 12.56
CA LEU A 145 -2.70 -7.54 11.29
C LEU A 145 -1.32 -8.18 11.44
N THR A 146 -0.59 -7.83 12.50
CA THR A 146 0.71 -8.44 12.81
C THR A 146 0.58 -9.94 13.04
N LEU A 147 -0.43 -10.37 13.78
CA LEU A 147 -0.72 -11.81 13.98
C LEU A 147 -1.05 -12.52 12.67
N PHE A 148 -1.85 -11.90 11.80
CA PHE A 148 -2.16 -12.46 10.48
C PHE A 148 -0.91 -12.58 9.61
N LYS A 149 -0.06 -11.55 9.54
CA LYS A 149 1.21 -11.59 8.81
C LYS A 149 2.14 -12.69 9.34
N LEU A 150 2.27 -12.78 10.66
CA LEU A 150 3.15 -13.74 11.34
C LEU A 150 2.75 -15.19 11.09
N PHE A 151 1.44 -15.47 11.14
CA PHE A 151 0.90 -16.83 11.02
C PHE A 151 0.32 -17.17 9.64
N MET A 152 0.46 -16.29 8.66
CA MET A 152 0.02 -16.52 7.27
C MET A 152 0.56 -17.83 6.70
N PRO A 153 1.85 -18.19 6.89
CA PRO A 153 2.37 -19.47 6.40
C PRO A 153 1.61 -20.68 6.98
N GLN A 154 1.32 -20.66 8.28
CA GLN A 154 0.59 -21.73 8.97
C GLN A 154 -0.84 -21.86 8.44
N PHE A 155 -1.55 -20.74 8.31
CA PHE A 155 -2.88 -20.73 7.69
C PHE A 155 -2.85 -21.12 6.20
N SER A 156 -1.74 -20.95 5.49
CA SER A 156 -1.63 -21.39 4.09
C SER A 156 -1.54 -22.91 3.95
N PHE A 157 -0.94 -23.59 4.92
CA PHE A 157 -0.89 -25.05 4.98
C PHE A 157 -2.15 -25.66 5.58
N GLY A 158 -2.93 -24.87 6.31
CA GLY A 158 -4.09 -25.31 7.07
C GLY A 158 -3.72 -25.59 8.51
N VAL A 159 -4.57 -25.12 9.42
CA VAL A 159 -4.42 -25.32 10.86
C VAL A 159 -5.55 -26.22 11.32
N GLY A 160 -5.21 -27.48 11.59
CA GLY A 160 -6.10 -28.45 12.20
C GLY A 160 -6.22 -28.24 13.71
N TRP A 161 -7.27 -28.78 14.31
CA TRP A 161 -7.50 -28.72 15.77
C TRP A 161 -6.58 -29.64 16.58
N ASN A 162 -5.99 -30.66 15.94
CA ASN A 162 -5.10 -31.66 16.57
C ASN A 162 -3.67 -31.58 16.02
N ASP A 163 -3.29 -30.44 15.44
CA ASP A 163 -1.92 -30.25 14.99
C ASP A 163 -0.98 -30.24 16.19
N GLN A 164 0.09 -31.05 16.15
CA GLN A 164 1.12 -31.07 17.19
C GLN A 164 1.97 -29.78 17.22
N ALA A 165 1.66 -28.82 16.34
CA ALA A 165 2.31 -27.53 16.34
C ALA A 165 1.97 -26.77 17.63
N GLU A 166 3.01 -26.21 18.26
CA GLU A 166 2.95 -25.50 19.55
C GLU A 166 1.96 -24.33 19.58
N TYR A 167 1.52 -23.85 18.42
CA TYR A 167 0.60 -22.71 18.27
C TYR A 167 -0.82 -23.16 17.85
N SER A 168 -1.06 -24.46 17.60
CA SER A 168 -2.29 -24.94 16.96
C SER A 168 -3.55 -24.51 17.71
N ASP A 169 -3.59 -24.67 19.04
CA ASP A 169 -4.76 -24.28 19.85
C ASP A 169 -5.07 -22.78 19.74
N PHE A 170 -4.04 -21.95 19.80
CA PHE A 170 -4.19 -20.50 19.65
C PHE A 170 -4.69 -20.13 18.25
N LEU A 171 -4.08 -20.72 17.21
CA LEU A 171 -4.43 -20.44 15.83
C LEU A 171 -5.81 -20.96 15.47
N HIS A 172 -6.21 -22.13 15.98
CA HIS A 172 -7.46 -22.78 15.64
C HIS A 172 -8.65 -22.22 16.43
N TYR A 173 -8.51 -21.98 17.74
CA TYR A 173 -9.62 -21.59 18.60
C TYR A 173 -9.69 -20.09 18.91
N GLN A 174 -8.59 -19.36 18.77
CA GLN A 174 -8.55 -17.94 19.14
C GLN A 174 -8.35 -17.03 17.92
N LEU A 175 -7.24 -17.17 17.20
CA LEU A 175 -6.92 -16.27 16.09
C LEU A 175 -7.75 -16.57 14.84
N GLY A 176 -7.86 -17.84 14.46
CA GLY A 176 -8.56 -18.28 13.25
C GLY A 176 -10.02 -17.82 13.18
N PRO A 177 -10.83 -17.95 14.24
CA PRO A 177 -12.22 -17.47 14.25
C PRO A 177 -12.34 -15.96 13.99
N ASP A 178 -11.45 -15.13 14.54
CA ASP A 178 -11.44 -13.69 14.27
C ASP A 178 -11.12 -13.42 12.80
N LEU A 179 -10.11 -14.10 12.26
CA LEU A 179 -9.73 -13.94 10.86
C LEU A 179 -10.80 -14.45 9.89
N ILE A 180 -11.55 -15.49 10.26
CA ILE A 180 -12.73 -15.95 9.52
C ILE A 180 -13.84 -14.90 9.55
N ALA A 181 -14.06 -14.22 10.68
CA ALA A 181 -15.07 -13.15 10.76
C ALA A 181 -14.77 -11.96 9.83
N TYR A 182 -13.50 -11.76 9.48
CA TYR A 182 -13.05 -10.78 8.50
C TYR A 182 -12.85 -11.35 7.08
N GLU A 183 -13.26 -12.61 6.84
CA GLU A 183 -13.08 -13.34 5.58
C GLU A 183 -11.62 -13.48 5.12
N LEU A 184 -10.64 -13.26 6.00
CA LEU A 184 -9.22 -13.48 5.70
C LEU A 184 -8.85 -14.97 5.73
N CYS A 185 -9.58 -15.74 6.54
CA CYS A 185 -9.48 -17.18 6.61
C CYS A 185 -10.85 -17.81 6.31
N GLU A 186 -10.83 -19.09 5.96
CA GLU A 186 -12.03 -19.90 5.73
C GLU A 186 -11.86 -21.29 6.36
N LYS A 187 -12.99 -21.95 6.63
CA LYS A 187 -13.01 -23.32 7.11
C LYS A 187 -13.05 -24.26 5.91
N LYS A 188 -12.10 -25.18 5.81
CA LYS A 188 -12.14 -26.28 4.84
C LYS A 188 -12.28 -27.62 5.54
N PRO A 189 -13.04 -28.57 4.99
CA PRO A 189 -13.09 -29.93 5.53
C PRO A 189 -11.67 -30.49 5.66
N SER A 190 -11.33 -31.03 6.82
CA SER A 190 -10.00 -31.58 7.05
C SER A 190 -9.75 -32.83 6.21
N LEU A 191 -8.51 -33.02 5.74
CA LEU A 191 -8.13 -34.21 4.98
C LEU A 191 -8.02 -35.46 5.88
N ASP A 192 -7.88 -35.29 7.20
CA ASP A 192 -7.81 -36.36 8.19
C ASP A 192 -9.17 -37.04 8.50
N ASN A 193 -10.21 -36.68 7.75
CA ASN A 193 -11.55 -37.28 7.77
C ASN A 193 -11.61 -38.77 7.36
N ASN A 194 -10.47 -39.38 7.00
CA ASN A 194 -10.40 -40.83 6.70
C ASN A 194 -10.34 -41.72 7.95
N THR A 195 -10.37 -41.15 9.15
CA THR A 195 -10.34 -41.90 10.41
C THR A 195 -11.77 -42.18 10.89
N PRO A 196 -12.20 -43.45 11.03
CA PRO A 196 -13.57 -43.79 11.43
C PRO A 196 -13.86 -43.26 12.84
N GLY A 197 -14.78 -42.31 12.95
CA GLY A 197 -15.22 -41.69 14.21
C GLY A 197 -15.09 -40.17 14.26
N ASN A 198 -14.42 -39.53 13.29
CA ASN A 198 -14.23 -38.08 13.27
C ASN A 198 -15.42 -37.39 12.57
N ILE A 199 -16.29 -36.76 13.35
CA ILE A 199 -17.48 -36.05 12.85
C ILE A 199 -17.11 -34.56 12.72
N ASN A 200 -17.12 -34.03 11.49
CA ASN A 200 -17.02 -32.60 11.16
C ASN A 200 -15.75 -31.86 11.61
N THR A 201 -14.57 -32.41 11.35
CA THR A 201 -13.33 -31.65 11.52
C THR A 201 -13.10 -30.74 10.33
N PHE A 202 -12.75 -29.48 10.60
CA PHE A 202 -12.36 -28.50 9.61
C PHE A 202 -10.97 -27.97 9.95
N ASP A 203 -10.20 -27.66 8.92
CA ASP A 203 -8.96 -26.91 9.04
C ASP A 203 -9.26 -25.44 8.75
N ILE A 204 -8.57 -24.54 9.44
CA ILE A 204 -8.62 -23.12 9.15
C ILE A 204 -7.51 -22.80 8.15
N VAL A 205 -7.89 -22.30 6.99
CA VAL A 205 -6.96 -21.93 5.92
C VAL A 205 -7.10 -20.46 5.55
N THR A 206 -6.05 -19.86 5.00
CA THR A 206 -6.15 -18.54 4.37
C THR A 206 -7.11 -18.60 3.18
N SER A 207 -8.05 -17.67 3.11
CA SER A 207 -9.01 -17.57 2.01
C SER A 207 -8.37 -16.91 0.78
N GLU A 208 -9.00 -17.01 -0.38
CA GLU A 208 -8.57 -16.25 -1.58
C GLU A 208 -8.49 -14.73 -1.30
N ASN A 209 -9.47 -14.21 -0.55
CA ASN A 209 -9.50 -12.82 -0.16
C ASN A 209 -8.35 -12.47 0.80
N GLY A 210 -8.01 -13.37 1.73
CA GLY A 210 -6.86 -13.22 2.62
C GLY A 210 -5.53 -13.17 1.87
N PHE A 211 -5.32 -14.07 0.90
CA PHE A 211 -4.14 -14.02 0.03
C PHE A 211 -4.07 -12.72 -0.75
N LYS A 212 -5.20 -12.27 -1.31
CA LYS A 212 -5.26 -11.04 -2.09
C LYS A 212 -5.01 -9.79 -1.23
N PHE A 213 -5.58 -9.76 -0.02
CA PHE A 213 -5.33 -8.71 0.97
C PHE A 213 -3.85 -8.63 1.34
N PHE A 214 -3.25 -9.77 1.69
CA PHE A 214 -1.83 -9.87 2.03
C PHE A 214 -0.93 -9.45 0.86
N ALA A 215 -1.20 -9.93 -0.35
CA ALA A 215 -0.40 -9.63 -1.54
C ALA A 215 -0.41 -8.14 -1.90
N LEU A 216 -1.56 -7.47 -1.79
CA LEU A 216 -1.64 -6.03 -2.04
C LEU A 216 -0.96 -5.22 -0.96
N LEU A 217 -1.06 -5.65 0.31
CA LEU A 217 -0.39 -5.02 1.42
C LEU A 217 1.14 -5.10 1.28
N GLU A 218 1.67 -6.29 0.98
CA GLU A 218 3.09 -6.50 0.63
C GLU A 218 3.53 -5.66 -0.58
N SER A 219 2.68 -5.56 -1.59
CA SER A 219 2.98 -4.78 -2.79
C SER A 219 3.11 -3.28 -2.47
N ILE A 220 2.27 -2.76 -1.58
CA ILE A 220 2.37 -1.38 -1.10
C ILE A 220 3.66 -1.20 -0.31
N ASP A 221 3.95 -2.07 0.66
CA ASP A 221 5.15 -1.96 1.49
C ASP A 221 6.43 -1.96 0.65
N ARG A 222 6.50 -2.86 -0.34
CA ARG A 222 7.63 -2.91 -1.31
C ARG A 222 7.77 -1.65 -2.14
N LEU A 223 6.68 -0.97 -2.48
CA LEU A 223 6.74 0.30 -3.20
C LEU A 223 7.21 1.44 -2.30
N GLU A 224 6.87 1.41 -1.01
CA GLU A 224 7.31 2.43 -0.05
C GLU A 224 8.77 2.25 0.36
N ASN A 225 9.20 1.00 0.55
CA ASN A 225 10.54 0.62 1.00
C ASN A 225 11.44 0.13 -0.13
N ARG A 226 11.14 0.51 -1.38
CA ARG A 226 11.78 -0.03 -2.60
C ARG A 226 13.32 0.00 -2.56
N GLU A 227 13.89 1.12 -2.13
CA GLU A 227 15.35 1.27 -2.05
C GLU A 227 15.99 0.29 -1.05
N SER A 228 15.29 -0.02 0.04
CA SER A 228 15.76 -0.99 1.04
C SER A 228 15.74 -2.40 0.45
N TYR A 229 14.64 -2.78 -0.20
CA TYR A 229 14.51 -4.09 -0.84
C TYR A 229 15.49 -4.30 -2.00
N GLU A 230 15.73 -3.27 -2.82
CA GLU A 230 16.70 -3.34 -3.91
C GLU A 230 18.13 -3.54 -3.38
N LYS A 231 18.49 -2.89 -2.26
CA LYS A 231 19.77 -3.11 -1.58
C LYS A 231 19.90 -4.52 -1.01
N GLU A 232 18.90 -4.98 -0.28
CA GLU A 232 18.91 -6.33 0.31
C GLU A 232 18.98 -7.42 -0.77
N PHE A 233 18.24 -7.25 -1.87
CA PHE A 233 18.28 -8.17 -3.00
C PHE A 233 19.66 -8.20 -3.66
N ALA A 234 20.30 -7.04 -3.87
CA ALA A 234 21.65 -6.97 -4.41
C ALA A 234 22.69 -7.61 -3.48
N GLU A 235 22.56 -7.43 -2.17
CA GLU A 235 23.42 -8.10 -1.17
C GLU A 235 23.24 -9.62 -1.17
N ASN A 236 21.99 -10.09 -1.24
CA ASN A 236 21.68 -11.52 -1.27
C ASN A 236 22.14 -12.18 -2.58
N GLN A 237 22.11 -11.48 -3.71
CA GLN A 237 22.72 -11.97 -4.95
C GLN A 237 24.24 -12.10 -4.82
N LYS A 238 24.93 -11.06 -4.34
CA LYS A 238 26.37 -11.12 -4.10
C LYS A 238 26.76 -12.29 -3.20
N LYS A 239 26.03 -12.51 -2.10
CA LYS A 239 26.26 -13.67 -1.21
C LYS A 239 26.08 -15.01 -1.94
N LYS A 240 25.08 -15.14 -2.82
CA LYS A 240 24.87 -16.37 -3.61
C LYS A 240 25.98 -16.60 -4.61
N ASP A 241 26.43 -15.55 -5.28
CA ASP A 241 27.52 -15.62 -6.26
C ASP A 241 28.84 -15.99 -5.57
N ASP A 242 29.16 -15.37 -4.42
CA ASP A 242 30.33 -15.71 -3.59
C ASP A 242 30.31 -17.17 -3.12
N ILE A 243 29.15 -17.70 -2.73
CA ILE A 243 28.98 -19.10 -2.33
C ILE A 243 29.17 -20.04 -3.52
N SER A 244 28.62 -19.70 -4.68
CA SER A 244 28.78 -20.45 -5.93
C SER A 244 30.26 -20.54 -6.33
N ASP A 245 30.98 -19.43 -6.28
CA ASP A 245 32.39 -19.36 -6.69
C ASP A 245 33.31 -20.09 -5.71
N LYS A 246 33.03 -20.01 -4.40
CA LYS A 246 33.71 -20.84 -3.39
C LYS A 246 33.48 -22.34 -3.61
N ARG A 247 32.26 -22.76 -3.98
CA ARG A 247 31.96 -24.16 -4.31
C ARG A 247 32.76 -24.61 -5.55
N LYS A 248 32.81 -23.80 -6.62
CA LYS A 248 33.60 -24.12 -7.82
C LYS A 248 35.09 -24.24 -7.53
N ALA A 249 35.65 -23.34 -6.73
CA ALA A 249 37.05 -23.39 -6.32
C ALA A 249 37.37 -24.63 -5.46
N SER A 250 36.47 -25.02 -4.55
CA SER A 250 36.66 -26.25 -3.75
C SER A 250 36.62 -27.53 -4.58
N VAL A 251 35.82 -27.58 -5.65
CA VAL A 251 35.75 -28.74 -6.55
C VAL A 251 37.02 -28.85 -7.41
N GLN A 252 37.63 -27.74 -7.82
CA GLN A 252 38.89 -27.74 -8.57
C GLN A 252 40.13 -28.13 -7.76
N HIS A 253 40.12 -27.96 -6.44
CA HIS A 253 41.21 -28.41 -5.55
C HIS A 253 41.04 -29.86 -5.04
N SER A 254 39.93 -30.51 -5.38
CA SER A 254 39.63 -31.89 -4.99
C SER A 254 39.91 -32.92 -6.11
N ILE A 255 40.45 -32.46 -7.25
CA ILE A 255 40.86 -33.25 -8.42
C ILE A 255 42.38 -33.14 -8.54
#